data_AF-A0AB72V969-F1
#
_entry.id   AF-A0AB72V969-F1
#
_cell.length_a   1.000
_cell.length_b   1.000
_cell.length_c   1.000
_cell.angle_alpha   90.00
_cell.angle_beta   90.00
_cell.angle_gamma   90.00
#
_symmetry.space_group_name_H-M   'P 1'
#
loop_
_entity.id
_entity.type
_entity.pdbx_description
1 polymer ?
#
loop_
_entity_poly.entity_id
_entity_poly.type
_entity_poly.pdbx_seq_one_letter_code
_entity_poly.pdbx_strand_id
1 'polypeptide(L)' 'MGKSFALLVLGAIILAGGVWYTIEVGHSVMAIVAALIMAAGGGIITWGLAVAADVNSPTSHKI' A
#
# COMPACT_ATOMS: atom_id res chain seq x y z
N MET A 1 -10.15 -3.46 -14.27
CA MET A 1 -10.51 -3.49 -12.83
C MET A 1 -9.82 -4.59 -12.02
N GLY A 2 -9.69 -5.83 -12.50
CA GLY A 2 -9.08 -6.90 -11.67
C GLY A 2 -7.66 -6.61 -11.15
N LYS A 3 -6.82 -5.94 -11.95
CA LYS A 3 -5.44 -5.59 -11.57
C LYS A 3 -5.37 -4.53 -10.46
N SER A 4 -6.20 -3.49 -10.51
CA SER A 4 -6.22 -2.45 -9.47
C SER A 4 -6.75 -3.00 -8.15
N PHE A 5 -7.79 -3.85 -8.20
CA PHE A 5 -8.32 -4.52 -7.02
C PHE A 5 -7.27 -5.43 -6.36
N ALA A 6 -6.52 -6.19 -7.16
CA ALA A 6 -5.44 -7.04 -6.64
C ALA A 6 -4.33 -6.23 -5.94
N LEU A 7 -3.96 -5.05 -6.47
CA LEU A 7 -2.98 -4.15 -5.85
C LEU A 7 -3.51 -3.58 -4.53
N LEU A 8 -4.79 -3.19 -4.47
CA LEU A 8 -5.40 -2.69 -3.23
C LEU A 8 -5.43 -3.76 -2.14
N VAL A 9 -5.81 -5.00 -2.48
CA VAL A 9 -5.83 -6.12 -1.53
C VAL A 9 -4.42 -6.47 -1.06
N LEU A 10 -3.46 -6.56 -1.98
CA LEU A 10 -2.07 -6.86 -1.63
C LEU A 10 -1.46 -5.77 -0.74
N GLY A 11 -1.67 -4.50 -1.09
CA GLY A 11 -1.21 -3.36 -0.30
C GLY A 11 -1.84 -3.33 1.09
N ALA A 12 -3.13 -3.64 1.21
CA ALA A 12 -3.82 -3.73 2.50
C ALA A 12 -3.26 -4.85 3.39
N ILE A 13 -2.97 -6.03 2.83
CA ILE A 13 -2.36 -7.15 3.57
C ILE A 13 -0.98 -6.76 4.09
N ILE A 14 -0.14 -6.16 3.25
CA ILE A 14 1.22 -5.74 3.64
C ILE A 14 1.17 -4.64 4.70
N LEU A 15 0.27 -3.66 4.54
CA LEU A 15 0.07 -2.59 5.52
C LEU A 15 -0.37 -3.15 6.87
N ALA A 16 -1.37 -4.04 6.89
CA ALA A 16 -1.86 -4.69 8.10
C ALA A 16 -0.75 -5.53 8.79
N GLY A 17 0.06 -6.24 8.01
CA GLY A 17 1.24 -6.96 8.50
C GLY A 17 2.26 -6.01 9.15
N GLY A 18 2.52 -4.85 8.54
CA GLY A 18 3.40 -3.83 9.12
C GLY A 18 2.86 -3.24 10.42
N VAL A 19 1.54 -3.00 10.50
CA VAL A 19 0.88 -2.51 11.73
C VAL A 19 0.99 -3.54 12.86
N TRP A 20 0.67 -4.81 12.58
CA TRP A 20 0.81 -5.88 13.56
C TRP A 20 2.26 -6.01 14.03
N TYR A 21 3.21 -6.02 13.10
CA TYR A 21 4.64 -6.10 13.45
C TYR A 21 5.10 -4.91 14.32
N THR A 22 4.57 -3.71 14.08
CA THR A 22 4.86 -2.53 14.93
C THR A 22 4.34 -2.72 16.36
N ILE A 23 3.16 -3.32 16.53
CA ILE A 23 2.55 -3.59 17.84
C ILE A 23 3.39 -4.59 18.64
N GLU A 24 3.91 -5.65 17.99
CA GLU A 24 4.75 -6.64 18.64
C GLU A 24 6.14 -6.10 19.01
N VAL A 25 6.73 -5.29 18.14
CA VAL A 25 8.12 -4.82 18.29
C VAL A 25 8.25 -3.62 19.25
N GLY A 26 7.21 -2.82 19.41
CA GLY A 26 7.20 -1.65 20.30
C GLY A 26 8.27 -0.60 19.95
N HIS A 27 8.70 0.19 20.94
CA HIS A 27 9.72 1.23 20.75
C HIS A 27 11.15 0.65 20.74
N SER A 28 11.54 0.11 19.60
CA SER A 28 12.90 -0.38 19.36
C SER A 28 13.39 -0.01 17.96
N VAL A 29 14.69 -0.19 17.67
CA VAL A 29 15.25 0.05 16.34
C VAL A 29 14.55 -0.77 15.25
N MET A 30 14.00 -1.94 15.61
CA MET A 30 13.23 -2.80 14.71
C MET A 30 11.90 -2.16 14.26
N ALA A 31 11.40 -1.14 14.96
CA ALA A 31 10.25 -0.35 14.51
C ALA A 31 10.52 0.38 13.19
N ILE A 32 11.78 0.67 12.85
CA ILE A 32 12.14 1.23 11.53
C ILE A 32 11.81 0.23 10.43
N VAL A 33 12.07 -1.05 10.65
CA VAL A 33 11.73 -2.12 9.67
C VAL A 33 10.21 -2.22 9.52
N ALA A 34 9.47 -2.16 10.63
CA ALA A 34 8.01 -2.14 10.58
C ALA A 34 7.46 -0.91 9.83
N ALA A 35 8.08 0.27 10.02
CA ALA A 35 7.74 1.48 9.28
C ALA A 35 8.01 1.34 7.77
N LEU A 36 9.10 0.67 7.36
CA LEU A 36 9.38 0.39 5.94
C LEU A 36 8.34 -0.56 5.32
N ILE A 37 7.89 -1.57 6.07
CA ILE A 37 6.83 -2.48 5.63
C ILE A 37 5.51 -1.72 5.46
N MET A 38 5.16 -0.85 6.41
CA MET A 38 3.98 0.01 6.30
C MET A 38 4.08 0.98 5.12
N ALA A 39 5.25 1.59 4.89
CA ALA A 39 5.48 2.48 3.75
C ALA A 39 5.33 1.75 2.41
N ALA A 40 5.86 0.53 2.30
CA ALA A 40 5.68 -0.31 1.11
C ALA A 40 4.20 -0.67 0.89
N GLY A 41 3.49 -1.10 1.93
CA GLY A 41 2.05 -1.40 1.86
C GLY A 41 1.22 -0.19 1.42
N GLY A 42 1.46 0.97 2.03
CA GLY A 42 0.81 2.24 1.66
C GLY A 42 1.10 2.67 0.22
N GLY A 43 2.35 2.51 -0.24
CA GLY A 43 2.75 2.81 -1.61
C GLY A 43 2.07 1.90 -2.66
N ILE A 44 1.85 0.63 -2.32
CA ILE A 44 1.13 -0.30 -3.22
C ILE A 44 -0.36 0.07 -3.28
N ILE A 45 -0.96 0.52 -2.18
CA ILE A 45 -2.35 1.02 -2.17
C ILE A 45 -2.48 2.25 -3.05
N THR A 46 -1.60 3.25 -2.91
CA THR A 46 -1.65 4.46 -3.73
C THR A 46 -1.45 4.15 -5.22
N TRP A 47 -0.59 3.18 -5.55
CA TRP A 47 -0.46 2.69 -6.92
C TRP A 47 -1.74 2.01 -7.42
N GLY A 48 -2.37 1.15 -6.61
CA GLY A 48 -3.65 0.52 -6.95
C GLY A 48 -4.76 1.55 -7.22
N LEU A 49 -4.78 2.65 -6.44
CA LEU A 49 -5.70 3.77 -6.65
C LEU A 49 -5.40 4.52 -7.96
N ALA A 50 -4.14 4.76 -8.29
CA ALA A 50 -3.75 5.38 -9.56
C ALA A 50 -4.21 4.53 -10.76
N VAL A 51 -3.97 3.21 -10.73
CA VAL A 51 -4.43 2.30 -11.79
C VAL A 51 -5.96 2.25 -11.87
N ALA A 52 -6.67 2.34 -10.73
CA ALA A 52 -8.12 2.42 -10.73
C ALA A 52 -8.62 3.73 -11.37
N ALA A 53 -7.95 4.85 -11.09
CA ALA A 53 -8.24 6.14 -11.69
C ALA A 53 -8.00 6.13 -13.21
N ASP A 54 -6.90 5.52 -13.66
CA ASP A 54 -6.57 5.38 -15.10
C ASP A 54 -7.63 4.57 -15.85
N VAL A 55 -8.17 3.50 -15.24
CA VAL A 55 -9.23 2.68 -15.84
C VAL A 55 -10.55 3.45 -15.95
N ASN A 56 -10.87 4.28 -14.95
CA ASN A 56 -12.15 4.99 -14.90
C ASN A 56 -12.15 6.30 -15.70
N SER A 57 -10.99 6.95 -15.88
CA SER A 57 -10.87 8.23 -16.60
C SER A 57 -9.67 8.26 -17.57
N PRO A 58 -9.68 7.43 -18.62
CA PRO A 58 -8.55 7.29 -19.55
C PRO A 58 -8.27 8.54 -20.41
N THR A 59 -9.18 9.52 -20.46
CA THR A 59 -9.03 10.73 -21.29
C THR A 59 -8.41 11.93 -20.54
N SER A 60 -8.10 11.78 -19.25
CA SER A 60 -7.46 12.80 -18.42
C SER A 60 -5.95 12.58 -18.24
N HIS A 61 -5.29 11.88 -19.17
CA HIS A 61 -3.83 11.80 -19.26
C HIS A 61 -3.25 13.19 -19.59
N LYS A 62 -3.23 14.09 -18.62
CA LYS A 62 -2.48 15.37 -18.64
C LYS A 62 -1.38 15.39 -17.57
N ILE A 63 -0.96 14.20 -17.13
CA ILE A 63 0.25 13.98 -16.34
C ILE A 63 1.02 12.85 -17.00
#